data_AF-A0A397IMA2-F1
#
_entry.id   AF-A0A397IMA2-F1
#
_cell.length_a   1.000
_cell.length_b   1.000
_cell.length_c   1.000
_cell.angle_alpha   90.00
_cell.angle_beta   90.00
_cell.angle_gamma   90.00
#
_symmetry.space_group_name_H-M   'P 1'
#
loop_
_entity.id
_entity.type
_entity.pdbx_description
1 polymer ?
#
loop_
_entity_poly.entity_id
_entity_poly.type
_entity_poly.pdbx_seq_one_letter_code
_entity_poly.pdbx_strand_id
1 'polypeptide(L)'
;MSQYPRKKLQIEQGWKSYIASDGYSVELPPQIIDMLESEKFVPDNRIDFQNTFQNLSARQLITLPYLGQKPKHFAEGYQGKALLVTEQMINIWDELSADSDHSIKRVLSGPMGVGKSYISYFLASKAYAEGWIILYIADASDLDAETSVKASKMICMYFLALNKDILIATNLKWIVRHADYLSDKVETQLKLRKIGVESSALFEKDPPVFKRLPVLSPLMNLNYWGEHYKFSRVIFTGIAHAKYEGELIKKGYKQKCMIFVGPIQSDIFDELLQLHSVLKKPNIKKEVKKVTNCVTRELLRLVEFINSLKITIINESHFQQVLKKFENDRVDKILLLAQQYYNVLQTNERIRYYESLTSMFLPNRLTVQFDWKFLDLGLIYRYKKEGIIHCLPLYPSAQKALLKMYTLFDLPENVKNQINIGNLNGDQFEEALFNRLVCRCNTTIQLNATDLNNNNGNIITLQFNDYGLIKPSQLSLGPGNDEVLSHGFKRYPQFDYMLGPIFIQVSISDFTLHNSKSSTNIRQAFEPMSAQADISSVQINRRNQIEMYLDEMYGSGHSAKIDSQNKFVVTRNGKHVPGFRIVYIRGSPGIPNHLRKVHEFPDVAHVTFEEVTRQLFRNIV
;
A
#
# COMPACT_ATOMS: atom_id res chain seq x y z
N MET A 1 3.41 -38.46 43.06
CA MET A 1 2.56 -38.04 44.19
C MET A 1 3.04 -36.70 44.71
N SER A 2 2.22 -35.66 44.52
CA SER A 2 2.22 -34.38 45.23
C SER A 2 0.94 -33.67 44.78
N GLN A 3 -0.17 -34.11 45.36
CA GLN A 3 -1.49 -33.50 45.19
C GLN A 3 -1.54 -32.27 46.08
N TYR A 4 -1.39 -31.09 45.48
CA TYR A 4 -1.87 -29.86 46.13
C TYR A 4 -3.39 -29.77 45.91
N PRO A 5 -4.21 -29.71 46.96
CA PRO A 5 -5.65 -29.50 46.82
C PRO A 5 -5.87 -28.02 46.48
N ARG A 6 -6.01 -27.70 45.18
CA ARG A 6 -6.52 -26.38 44.77
C ARG A 6 -8.01 -26.33 45.08
N LYS A 7 -8.36 -25.71 46.22
CA LYS A 7 -9.73 -25.44 46.67
C LYS A 7 -10.57 -24.88 45.52
N LYS A 8 -11.62 -25.62 45.12
CA LYS A 8 -12.80 -25.06 44.45
C LYS A 8 -13.38 -23.97 45.37
N LEU A 9 -13.38 -22.71 44.96
CA LEU A 9 -14.20 -21.68 45.61
C LEU A 9 -15.65 -21.85 45.14
N GLN A 10 -16.30 -22.94 45.56
CA GLN A 10 -17.76 -23.01 45.58
C GLN A 10 -18.25 -22.12 46.72
N ILE A 11 -18.43 -20.83 46.44
CA ILE A 11 -19.23 -19.96 47.30
C ILE A 11 -20.29 -19.31 46.41
N GLU A 12 -21.43 -19.98 46.31
CA GLU A 12 -22.68 -19.44 45.74
C GLU A 12 -23.33 -18.40 46.69
N GLN A 13 -22.74 -18.13 47.87
CA GLN A 13 -23.22 -17.08 48.76
C GLN A 13 -23.05 -15.71 48.11
N GLY A 14 -24.19 -15.05 47.83
CA GLY A 14 -24.24 -13.70 47.29
C GLY A 14 -24.42 -13.60 45.78
N TRP A 15 -24.69 -14.71 45.07
CA TRP A 15 -25.19 -14.63 43.69
C TRP A 15 -26.58 -13.98 43.69
N LYS A 16 -26.90 -13.29 42.59
CA LYS A 16 -28.21 -12.66 42.42
C LYS A 16 -28.86 -13.15 41.14
N SER A 17 -30.18 -13.11 41.13
CA SER A 17 -31.00 -13.41 39.96
C SER A 17 -30.88 -12.32 38.89
N TYR A 18 -30.70 -12.73 37.63
CA TYR A 18 -30.71 -11.89 36.44
C TYR A 18 -31.63 -12.51 35.38
N ILE A 19 -32.45 -11.68 34.72
CA ILE A 19 -33.34 -12.12 33.63
C ILE A 19 -32.59 -12.02 32.30
N ALA A 20 -32.35 -13.16 31.66
CA ALA A 20 -31.66 -13.26 30.37
C ALA A 20 -32.58 -12.86 29.19
N SER A 21 -32.02 -12.79 27.97
CA SER A 21 -32.77 -12.35 26.78
C SER A 21 -33.94 -13.26 26.38
N ASP A 22 -33.88 -14.54 26.76
CA ASP A 22 -34.95 -15.53 26.58
C ASP A 22 -36.04 -15.45 27.69
N GLY A 23 -35.95 -14.48 28.59
CA GLY A 23 -36.89 -14.27 29.69
C GLY A 23 -36.69 -15.20 30.89
N TYR A 24 -35.72 -16.11 30.85
CA TYR A 24 -35.43 -17.02 31.94
C TYR A 24 -34.46 -16.42 32.96
N SER A 25 -34.71 -16.71 34.24
CA SER A 25 -33.85 -16.29 35.35
C SER A 25 -32.59 -17.16 35.49
N VAL A 26 -31.46 -16.52 35.75
CA VAL A 26 -30.17 -17.14 36.03
C VAL A 26 -29.51 -16.50 37.25
N GLU A 27 -28.99 -17.33 38.15
CA GLU A 27 -28.13 -16.87 39.24
C GLU A 27 -26.73 -16.56 38.71
N LEU A 28 -26.26 -15.32 38.90
CA LEU A 28 -24.97 -14.84 38.46
C LEU A 28 -24.18 -14.19 39.61
N PRO A 29 -22.84 -14.23 39.58
CA PRO A 29 -22.01 -13.46 40.51
C PRO A 29 -22.28 -11.96 40.38
N PRO A 30 -22.25 -11.18 41.49
CA PRO A 30 -22.51 -9.73 41.46
C PRO A 30 -21.66 -8.98 40.43
N GLN A 31 -20.39 -9.37 40.29
CA GLN A 31 -19.46 -8.73 39.34
C GLN A 31 -19.91 -8.86 37.88
N ILE A 32 -20.60 -9.95 37.50
CA ILE A 32 -21.12 -10.14 36.15
C ILE A 32 -22.40 -9.31 35.95
N ILE A 33 -23.24 -9.23 36.98
CA ILE A 33 -24.45 -8.39 36.96
C ILE A 33 -24.07 -6.93 36.83
N ASP A 34 -23.10 -6.45 37.63
CA ASP A 34 -22.58 -5.09 37.54
C ASP A 34 -22.07 -4.75 36.12
N MET A 35 -21.51 -5.74 35.39
CA MET A 35 -21.09 -5.56 33.99
C MET A 35 -22.27 -5.55 33.01
N LEU A 36 -23.28 -6.41 33.22
CA LEU A 36 -24.48 -6.49 32.38
C LEU A 36 -25.38 -5.24 32.52
N GLU A 37 -25.46 -4.70 33.73
CA GLU A 37 -26.20 -3.48 34.08
C GLU A 37 -25.42 -2.20 33.76
N SER A 38 -24.13 -2.31 33.42
CA SER A 38 -23.32 -1.16 33.07
C SER A 38 -23.82 -0.48 31.79
N GLU A 39 -23.85 0.86 31.79
CA GLU A 39 -24.08 1.69 30.60
C GLU A 39 -22.80 1.88 29.76
N LYS A 40 -21.65 1.36 30.23
CA LYS A 40 -20.40 1.45 29.50
C LYS A 40 -20.39 0.54 28.28
N PHE A 41 -19.94 1.07 27.15
CA PHE A 41 -19.80 0.35 25.88
C PHE A 41 -21.12 -0.24 25.34
N VAL A 42 -22.26 0.29 25.79
CA VAL A 42 -23.56 -0.15 25.28
C VAL A 42 -23.72 0.33 23.82
N PRO A 43 -23.98 -0.58 22.87
CA PRO A 43 -24.29 -0.20 21.50
C PRO A 43 -25.69 0.41 21.38
N ASP A 44 -25.91 1.15 20.30
CA ASP A 44 -27.26 1.52 19.86
C ASP A 44 -28.11 0.24 19.58
N ASN A 45 -29.43 0.41 19.45
CA ASN A 45 -30.34 -0.72 19.33
C ASN A 45 -30.03 -1.55 18.08
N ARG A 46 -30.05 -2.88 18.19
CA ARG A 46 -29.79 -3.81 17.08
C ARG A 46 -30.72 -3.55 15.88
N ILE A 47 -31.94 -3.09 16.11
CA ILE A 47 -32.89 -2.70 15.06
C ILE A 47 -32.34 -1.55 14.21
N ASP A 48 -31.65 -0.57 14.81
CA ASP A 48 -31.05 0.55 14.08
C ASP A 48 -29.94 0.07 13.14
N PHE A 49 -29.16 -0.91 13.59
CA PHE A 49 -28.16 -1.57 12.75
C PHE A 49 -28.83 -2.37 11.63
N GLN A 50 -29.86 -3.17 11.93
CA GLN A 50 -30.62 -3.92 10.92
C GLN A 50 -31.16 -3.01 9.82
N ASN A 51 -31.79 -1.89 10.20
CA ASN A 51 -32.29 -0.90 9.25
C ASN A 51 -31.16 -0.29 8.41
N THR A 52 -30.00 -0.01 9.03
CA THR A 52 -28.82 0.54 8.34
C THR A 52 -28.25 -0.43 7.29
N PHE A 53 -28.31 -1.75 7.54
CA PHE A 53 -27.74 -2.77 6.66
C PHE A 53 -28.74 -3.45 5.71
N GLN A 54 -30.00 -3.01 5.68
CA GLN A 54 -30.99 -3.49 4.71
C GLN A 54 -30.60 -3.10 3.28
N ASN A 55 -30.66 -4.07 2.35
CA ASN A 55 -30.38 -3.89 0.92
C ASN A 55 -29.01 -3.24 0.62
N LEU A 56 -28.00 -3.61 1.42
CA LEU A 56 -26.66 -3.02 1.33
C LEU A 56 -25.98 -3.33 -0.02
N SER A 57 -25.49 -2.30 -0.70
CA SER A 57 -24.64 -2.45 -1.89
C SER A 57 -23.33 -1.68 -1.75
N ALA A 58 -22.33 -2.05 -2.54
CA ALA A 58 -21.13 -1.21 -2.71
C ALA A 58 -21.52 0.20 -3.20
N ARG A 59 -20.69 1.20 -2.87
CA ARG A 59 -20.88 2.64 -3.16
C ARG A 59 -22.01 3.33 -2.39
N GLN A 60 -22.75 2.59 -1.56
CA GLN A 60 -23.78 3.19 -0.73
C GLN A 60 -23.15 3.93 0.45
N LEU A 61 -23.66 5.14 0.72
CA LEU A 61 -23.33 5.87 1.95
C LEU A 61 -24.33 5.49 3.04
N ILE A 62 -23.84 4.98 4.16
CA ILE A 62 -24.64 4.64 5.33
C ILE A 62 -24.23 5.48 6.53
N THR A 63 -25.15 5.75 7.45
CA THR A 63 -24.81 6.36 8.73
C THR A 63 -24.74 5.25 9.77
N LEU A 64 -23.54 4.95 10.29
CA LEU A 64 -23.41 3.86 11.23
C LEU A 64 -23.88 4.26 12.64
N PRO A 65 -24.74 3.46 13.28
CA PRO A 65 -24.99 3.57 14.71
C PRO A 65 -23.73 3.28 15.53
N TYR A 66 -23.78 3.64 16.81
CA TYR A 66 -22.68 3.46 17.75
C TYR A 66 -22.62 2.01 18.25
N LEU A 67 -21.52 1.29 17.98
CA LEU A 67 -21.34 -0.11 18.41
C LEU A 67 -20.76 -0.22 19.83
N GLY A 68 -20.95 0.79 20.69
CA GLY A 68 -20.38 0.78 22.04
C GLY A 68 -18.88 1.09 22.11
N GLN A 69 -18.15 0.97 21.00
CA GLN A 69 -16.77 1.43 20.80
C GLN A 69 -16.65 2.05 19.41
N LYS A 70 -15.65 2.90 19.17
CA LYS A 70 -15.39 3.51 17.85
C LYS A 70 -13.91 3.41 17.47
N PRO A 71 -13.58 3.20 16.18
CA PRO A 71 -12.21 3.32 15.71
C PRO A 71 -11.64 4.71 16.02
N LYS A 72 -10.31 4.78 16.16
CA LYS A 72 -9.61 6.06 16.27
C LYS A 72 -9.93 6.93 15.06
N HIS A 73 -10.22 8.21 15.30
CA HIS A 73 -10.64 9.18 14.29
C HIS A 73 -11.96 8.87 13.57
N PHE A 74 -12.78 7.94 14.07
CA PHE A 74 -14.12 7.75 13.54
C PHE A 74 -15.02 8.94 13.85
N ALA A 75 -15.78 9.37 12.84
CA ALA A 75 -16.59 10.58 12.85
C ALA A 75 -15.83 11.91 12.92
N GLU A 76 -14.51 11.90 12.73
CA GLU A 76 -13.72 13.10 12.52
C GLU A 76 -13.74 13.54 11.04
N GLY A 77 -13.66 14.84 10.79
CA GLY A 77 -13.69 15.41 9.44
C GLY A 77 -15.10 15.65 8.89
N TYR A 78 -15.17 15.96 7.59
CA TYR A 78 -16.41 16.45 6.96
C TYR A 78 -17.48 15.38 6.74
N GLN A 79 -17.12 14.10 6.77
CA GLN A 79 -18.05 12.98 6.56
C GLN A 79 -18.83 12.58 7.82
N GLY A 80 -18.40 13.02 9.01
CA GLY A 80 -19.03 12.65 10.27
C GLY A 80 -19.21 11.13 10.43
N LYS A 81 -20.36 10.69 10.95
CA LYS A 81 -20.69 9.26 11.13
C LYS A 81 -21.01 8.51 9.83
N ALA A 82 -20.94 9.18 8.68
CA ALA A 82 -21.19 8.53 7.41
C ALA A 82 -20.03 7.60 7.05
N LEU A 83 -20.35 6.36 6.72
CA LEU A 83 -19.44 5.35 6.20
C LEU A 83 -19.83 5.03 4.75
N LEU A 84 -18.83 5.07 3.87
CA LEU A 84 -19.01 4.62 2.50
C LEU A 84 -18.69 3.12 2.39
N VAL A 85 -19.67 2.35 1.92
CA VAL A 85 -19.55 0.90 1.76
C VAL A 85 -18.69 0.58 0.54
N THR A 86 -17.60 -0.14 0.75
CA THR A 86 -16.68 -0.53 -0.34
C THR A 86 -16.97 -1.93 -0.86
N GLU A 87 -16.58 -2.23 -2.11
CA GLU A 87 -16.66 -3.61 -2.62
C GLU A 87 -15.83 -4.56 -1.76
N GLN A 88 -14.66 -4.12 -1.26
CA GLN A 88 -13.84 -4.92 -0.37
C GLN A 88 -14.57 -5.26 0.94
N MET A 89 -15.35 -4.33 1.52
CA MET A 89 -16.17 -4.61 2.70
C MET A 89 -17.22 -5.69 2.43
N ILE A 90 -17.90 -5.61 1.28
CA ILE A 90 -18.89 -6.62 0.85
C ILE A 90 -18.22 -7.97 0.62
N ASN A 91 -17.15 -8.02 -0.17
CA ASN A 91 -16.45 -9.27 -0.50
C ASN A 91 -15.92 -9.99 0.76
N ILE A 92 -15.39 -9.24 1.74
CA ILE A 92 -14.95 -9.83 3.00
C ILE A 92 -16.15 -10.33 3.79
N TRP A 93 -17.25 -9.59 3.83
CA TRP A 93 -18.47 -10.02 4.50
C TRP A 93 -19.02 -11.32 3.89
N ASP A 94 -19.10 -11.41 2.57
CA ASP A 94 -19.62 -12.58 1.87
C ASP A 94 -18.74 -13.82 2.15
N GLU A 95 -17.43 -13.64 2.20
CA GLU A 95 -16.50 -14.69 2.63
C GLU A 95 -16.72 -15.12 4.09
N LEU A 96 -16.93 -14.17 5.00
CA LEU A 96 -17.14 -14.47 6.42
C LEU A 96 -18.52 -15.08 6.70
N SER A 97 -19.55 -14.67 5.98
CA SER A 97 -20.93 -15.15 6.17
C SER A 97 -21.19 -16.48 5.48
N ALA A 98 -20.34 -16.89 4.54
CA ALA A 98 -20.43 -18.20 3.90
C ALA A 98 -20.43 -19.34 4.93
N ASP A 99 -21.31 -20.32 4.69
CA ASP A 99 -21.34 -21.55 5.47
C ASP A 99 -20.01 -22.28 5.35
N SER A 100 -19.42 -22.61 6.50
CA SER A 100 -18.14 -23.31 6.55
C SER A 100 -18.02 -24.06 7.86
N ASP A 101 -17.70 -25.35 7.74
CA ASP A 101 -17.41 -26.25 8.86
C ASP A 101 -16.04 -25.98 9.51
N HIS A 102 -15.34 -24.94 9.05
CA HIS A 102 -14.02 -24.55 9.54
C HIS A 102 -14.03 -23.09 10.03
N SER A 103 -13.03 -22.77 10.84
CA SER A 103 -12.74 -21.40 11.25
C SER A 103 -12.25 -20.58 10.04
N ILE A 104 -12.84 -19.42 9.79
CA ILE A 104 -12.30 -18.44 8.84
C ILE A 104 -11.46 -17.43 9.63
N LYS A 105 -10.23 -17.22 9.18
CA LYS A 105 -9.23 -16.36 9.85
C LYS A 105 -8.64 -15.41 8.83
N ARG A 106 -8.74 -14.11 9.07
CA ARG A 106 -8.11 -13.12 8.21
C ARG A 106 -7.38 -12.05 9.02
N VAL A 107 -6.38 -11.46 8.37
CA VAL A 107 -5.59 -10.33 8.87
C VAL A 107 -5.68 -9.22 7.82
N LEU A 108 -6.23 -8.07 8.20
CA LEU A 108 -6.26 -6.88 7.34
C LEU A 108 -4.86 -6.25 7.35
N SER A 109 -4.09 -6.49 6.30
CA SER A 109 -2.74 -5.96 6.12
C SER A 109 -2.78 -4.72 5.24
N GLY A 110 -2.03 -3.69 5.61
CA GLY A 110 -1.96 -2.49 4.78
C GLY A 110 -1.30 -1.33 5.53
N PRO A 111 -1.00 -0.25 4.81
CA PRO A 111 -0.36 0.93 5.39
C PRO A 111 -1.29 1.56 6.42
N MET A 112 -0.71 2.38 7.29
CA MET A 112 -1.51 3.20 8.18
C MET A 112 -2.42 4.13 7.34
N GLY A 113 -3.68 4.33 7.74
CA GLY A 113 -4.57 5.34 7.13
C GLY A 113 -5.38 4.95 5.88
N VAL A 114 -5.32 3.69 5.44
CA VAL A 114 -6.11 3.18 4.29
C VAL A 114 -7.53 2.68 4.66
N GLY A 115 -7.94 2.79 5.93
CA GLY A 115 -9.30 2.43 6.36
C GLY A 115 -9.49 1.02 6.92
N LYS A 116 -8.42 0.33 7.34
CA LYS A 116 -8.52 -1.03 7.92
C LYS A 116 -9.47 -1.10 9.13
N SER A 117 -9.35 -0.16 10.07
CA SER A 117 -10.24 -0.10 11.24
C SER A 117 -11.69 0.26 10.88
N TYR A 118 -11.92 0.92 9.74
CA TYR A 118 -13.26 1.20 9.23
C TYR A 118 -13.88 -0.07 8.63
N ILE A 119 -13.08 -0.91 7.94
CA ILE A 119 -13.51 -2.23 7.48
C ILE A 119 -13.85 -3.13 8.67
N SER A 120 -13.01 -3.20 9.71
CA SER A 120 -13.32 -4.02 10.89
C SER A 120 -14.58 -3.54 11.62
N TYR A 121 -14.77 -2.23 11.74
CA TYR A 121 -15.97 -1.63 12.33
C TYR A 121 -17.23 -1.95 11.53
N PHE A 122 -17.17 -1.87 10.20
CA PHE A 122 -18.25 -2.28 9.31
C PHE A 122 -18.62 -3.76 9.52
N LEU A 123 -17.63 -4.66 9.52
CA LEU A 123 -17.87 -6.11 9.66
C LEU A 123 -18.46 -6.44 11.04
N ALA A 124 -17.97 -5.81 12.11
CA ALA A 124 -18.51 -6.00 13.46
C ALA A 124 -19.94 -5.46 13.58
N SER A 125 -20.21 -4.29 12.99
CA SER A 125 -21.55 -3.69 12.97
C SER A 125 -22.55 -4.54 12.20
N LYS A 126 -22.14 -5.12 11.07
CA LYS A 126 -22.99 -6.00 10.27
C LYS A 126 -23.26 -7.33 10.97
N ALA A 127 -22.25 -7.93 11.59
CA ALA A 127 -22.42 -9.11 12.43
C ALA A 127 -23.39 -8.87 13.60
N TYR A 128 -23.28 -7.71 14.24
CA TYR A 128 -24.24 -7.29 15.27
C TYR A 128 -25.65 -7.17 14.70
N ALA A 129 -25.83 -6.54 13.53
CA ALA A 129 -27.15 -6.45 12.90
C ALA A 129 -27.80 -7.83 12.66
N GLU A 130 -27.01 -8.82 12.24
CA GLU A 130 -27.47 -10.18 11.95
C GLU A 130 -27.63 -11.08 13.21
N GLY A 131 -27.51 -10.52 14.41
CA GLY A 131 -27.71 -11.29 15.65
C GLY A 131 -26.56 -12.25 15.97
N TRP A 132 -25.37 -12.03 15.40
CA TRP A 132 -24.22 -12.84 15.75
C TRP A 132 -23.75 -12.47 17.15
N ILE A 133 -23.26 -13.48 17.88
CA ILE A 133 -22.45 -13.21 19.07
C ILE A 133 -21.14 -12.58 18.59
N ILE A 134 -20.68 -11.50 19.21
CA ILE A 134 -19.49 -10.77 18.76
C ILE A 134 -18.58 -10.36 19.91
N LEU A 135 -17.30 -10.21 19.63
CA LEU A 135 -16.36 -9.52 20.49
C LEU A 135 -15.61 -8.54 19.61
N TYR A 136 -15.98 -7.27 19.71
CA TYR A 136 -15.29 -6.18 19.02
C TYR A 136 -14.39 -5.43 19.98
N ILE A 137 -13.16 -5.16 19.55
CA ILE A 137 -12.17 -4.37 20.31
C ILE A 137 -11.61 -3.33 19.35
N ALA A 138 -11.97 -2.06 19.56
CA ALA A 138 -11.57 -0.98 18.67
C ALA A 138 -10.11 -0.54 18.88
N ASP A 139 -9.65 -0.56 20.13
CA ASP A 139 -8.25 -0.26 20.49
C ASP A 139 -7.73 -1.31 21.47
N ALA A 140 -6.76 -2.09 21.02
CA ALA A 140 -6.15 -3.15 21.82
C ALA A 140 -5.35 -2.62 23.02
N SER A 141 -4.95 -1.34 23.01
CA SER A 141 -4.14 -0.75 24.09
C SER A 141 -4.87 -0.77 25.43
N ASP A 142 -6.21 -0.76 25.41
CA ASP A 142 -7.06 -0.90 26.60
C ASP A 142 -6.85 -2.25 27.33
N LEU A 143 -6.33 -3.25 26.64
CA LEU A 143 -6.05 -4.57 27.22
C LEU A 143 -4.65 -4.69 27.82
N ASP A 144 -3.77 -3.71 27.62
CA ASP A 144 -2.42 -3.70 28.19
C ASP A 144 -2.43 -3.29 29.66
N ALA A 145 -3.11 -4.10 30.46
CA ALA A 145 -3.27 -3.89 31.89
C ALA A 145 -2.07 -4.42 32.69
N GLU A 146 -1.96 -4.01 33.96
CA GLU A 146 -0.93 -4.52 34.88
C GLU A 146 -1.10 -6.01 35.20
N THR A 147 -2.32 -6.54 35.14
CA THR A 147 -2.63 -7.92 35.52
C THR A 147 -3.60 -8.58 34.55
N SER A 148 -3.50 -9.91 34.41
CA SER A 148 -4.43 -10.71 33.60
C SER A 148 -5.88 -10.57 34.06
N VAL A 149 -6.11 -10.35 35.35
CA VAL A 149 -7.46 -10.12 35.91
C VAL A 149 -8.09 -8.85 35.35
N LYS A 150 -7.33 -7.75 35.29
CA LYS A 150 -7.80 -6.47 34.73
C LYS A 150 -8.08 -6.60 33.23
N ALA A 151 -7.17 -7.24 32.47
CA ALA A 151 -7.36 -7.47 31.04
C ALA A 151 -8.59 -8.37 30.75
N SER A 152 -8.74 -9.48 31.48
CA SER A 152 -9.91 -10.36 31.39
C SER A 152 -11.21 -9.62 31.72
N LYS A 153 -11.20 -8.74 32.73
CA LYS A 153 -12.36 -7.93 33.10
C LYS A 153 -12.79 -7.02 31.95
N MET A 154 -11.85 -6.35 31.29
CA MET A 154 -12.14 -5.49 30.13
C MET A 154 -12.74 -6.29 28.97
N ILE A 155 -12.17 -7.46 28.65
CA ILE A 155 -12.74 -8.35 27.61
C ILE A 155 -14.16 -8.77 27.96
N CYS A 156 -14.42 -9.14 29.23
CA CYS A 156 -15.75 -9.50 29.68
C CYS A 156 -16.73 -8.33 29.54
N MET A 157 -16.32 -7.11 29.89
CA MET A 157 -17.15 -5.91 29.73
C MET A 157 -17.52 -5.68 28.26
N TYR A 158 -16.54 -5.72 27.35
CA TYR A 158 -16.80 -5.60 25.91
C TYR A 158 -17.73 -6.69 25.38
N PHE A 159 -17.50 -7.93 25.79
CA PHE A 159 -18.33 -9.06 25.37
C PHE A 159 -19.77 -8.94 25.90
N LEU A 160 -19.96 -8.68 27.19
CA LEU A 160 -21.30 -8.62 27.77
C LEU A 160 -22.08 -7.42 27.24
N ALA A 161 -21.46 -6.24 27.11
CA ALA A 161 -22.14 -5.06 26.61
C ALA A 161 -22.69 -5.24 25.17
N LEU A 162 -21.94 -5.93 24.30
CA LEU A 162 -22.32 -6.17 22.91
C LEU A 162 -23.35 -7.29 22.70
N ASN A 163 -23.53 -8.18 23.68
CA ASN A 163 -24.34 -9.39 23.49
C ASN A 163 -25.48 -9.53 24.51
N LYS A 164 -25.60 -8.62 25.49
CA LYS A 164 -26.60 -8.75 26.57
C LYS A 164 -28.03 -8.92 26.08
N ASP A 165 -28.37 -8.34 24.93
CA ASP A 165 -29.69 -8.41 24.31
C ASP A 165 -29.98 -9.75 23.61
N ILE A 166 -28.96 -10.57 23.35
CA ILE A 166 -29.09 -11.88 22.69
C ILE A 166 -28.59 -13.06 23.54
N LEU A 167 -27.90 -12.81 24.66
CA LEU A 167 -27.41 -13.85 25.55
C LEU A 167 -28.56 -14.50 26.34
N ILE A 168 -28.84 -15.75 25.99
CA ILE A 168 -29.87 -16.56 26.66
C ILE A 168 -29.35 -17.15 27.97
N ALA A 169 -30.27 -17.60 28.82
CA ALA A 169 -29.94 -18.14 30.14
C ALA A 169 -28.90 -19.27 30.11
N THR A 170 -28.93 -20.14 29.10
CA THR A 170 -27.94 -21.22 28.94
C THR A 170 -26.54 -20.68 28.61
N ASN A 171 -26.44 -19.59 27.83
CA ASN A 171 -25.15 -18.95 27.54
C ASN A 171 -24.56 -18.37 28.82
N LEU A 172 -25.36 -17.64 29.60
CA LEU A 172 -24.91 -17.02 30.86
C LEU A 172 -24.51 -18.07 31.90
N LYS A 173 -25.31 -19.13 32.07
CA LYS A 173 -24.95 -20.28 32.92
C LYS A 173 -23.64 -20.93 32.48
N TRP A 174 -23.44 -21.05 31.17
CA TRP A 174 -22.21 -21.62 30.63
C TRP A 174 -20.99 -20.73 30.89
N ILE A 175 -21.13 -19.41 30.72
CA ILE A 175 -20.10 -18.42 31.05
C ILE A 175 -19.72 -18.50 32.54
N VAL A 176 -20.71 -18.62 33.43
CA VAL A 176 -20.49 -18.69 34.88
C VAL A 176 -19.95 -20.03 35.35
N ARG A 177 -20.37 -21.16 34.77
CA ARG A 177 -19.84 -22.50 35.11
C ARG A 177 -18.34 -22.65 34.83
N HIS A 178 -17.79 -21.82 33.96
CA HIS A 178 -16.37 -21.76 33.65
C HIS A 178 -15.70 -20.52 34.27
N ALA A 179 -16.40 -19.78 35.14
CA ALA A 179 -15.95 -18.55 35.75
C ALA A 179 -15.13 -18.74 37.05
N ASP A 180 -14.65 -19.93 37.40
CA ASP A 180 -13.88 -20.12 38.65
C ASP A 180 -12.36 -19.80 38.51
N TYR A 181 -11.85 -19.61 37.29
CA TYR A 181 -10.40 -19.46 37.04
C TYR A 181 -10.06 -18.20 36.23
N LEU A 182 -9.99 -17.00 36.87
CA LEU A 182 -9.86 -15.67 36.21
C LEU A 182 -8.71 -15.51 35.21
N SER A 183 -7.70 -16.38 35.31
CA SER A 183 -6.52 -16.42 34.43
C SER A 183 -6.69 -17.28 33.17
N ASP A 184 -7.59 -18.26 33.14
CA ASP A 184 -7.83 -19.18 32.00
C ASP A 184 -9.11 -18.80 31.21
N LYS A 185 -9.76 -17.68 31.57
CA LYS A 185 -11.16 -17.33 31.20
C LYS A 185 -11.42 -16.86 29.77
N VAL A 186 -10.43 -16.30 29.10
CA VAL A 186 -10.64 -15.77 27.75
C VAL A 186 -10.98 -16.93 26.80
N GLU A 187 -10.38 -18.10 27.03
CA GLU A 187 -10.53 -19.32 26.23
C GLU A 187 -11.96 -19.84 26.07
N THR A 188 -12.75 -19.79 27.13
CA THR A 188 -14.11 -20.34 27.15
C THR A 188 -15.09 -19.37 26.50
N GLN A 189 -15.06 -18.08 26.85
CA GLN A 189 -15.92 -17.07 26.19
C GLN A 189 -15.65 -16.95 24.69
N LEU A 190 -14.52 -17.46 24.19
CA LEU A 190 -14.07 -17.46 22.79
C LEU A 190 -14.70 -18.51 21.85
N LYS A 191 -15.46 -19.49 22.34
CA LYS A 191 -16.03 -20.58 21.50
C LYS A 191 -17.30 -20.24 20.71
N LEU A 192 -17.99 -19.16 21.04
CA LEU A 192 -19.18 -18.70 20.32
C LEU A 192 -18.74 -17.81 19.16
N ARG A 193 -19.34 -17.95 17.96
CA ARG A 193 -19.00 -17.23 16.70
C ARG A 193 -18.49 -15.81 16.98
N LYS A 194 -17.39 -15.35 16.38
CA LYS A 194 -16.77 -14.04 16.70
C LYS A 194 -16.30 -13.32 15.47
N ILE A 195 -16.40 -11.99 15.45
CA ILE A 195 -15.83 -11.07 14.45
C ILE A 195 -15.14 -9.89 15.17
N GLY A 196 -13.88 -9.60 14.77
CA GLY A 196 -13.24 -8.28 14.83
C GLY A 196 -12.39 -7.91 16.06
N VAL A 197 -11.07 -8.13 16.02
CA VAL A 197 -10.14 -7.63 17.05
C VAL A 197 -9.09 -6.73 16.39
N GLU A 198 -9.03 -5.45 16.78
CA GLU A 198 -7.85 -4.63 16.53
C GLU A 198 -6.76 -5.07 17.52
N SER A 199 -5.65 -5.61 17.03
CA SER A 199 -4.63 -6.29 17.86
C SER A 199 -3.27 -5.62 17.83
N SER A 200 -3.03 -4.58 17.01
CA SER A 200 -1.66 -4.02 16.82
C SER A 200 -1.03 -3.51 18.10
N ALA A 201 -1.77 -2.80 18.94
CA ALA A 201 -1.21 -2.16 20.14
C ALA A 201 -0.60 -3.19 21.12
N LEU A 202 -1.05 -4.45 21.07
CA LEU A 202 -0.50 -5.51 21.90
C LEU A 202 0.91 -5.95 21.47
N PHE A 203 1.33 -5.64 20.24
CA PHE A 203 2.63 -6.00 19.67
C PHE A 203 3.67 -4.88 19.75
N GLU A 204 3.27 -3.64 20.05
CA GLU A 204 4.15 -2.47 20.00
C GLU A 204 5.24 -2.48 21.07
N LYS A 205 4.94 -2.99 22.27
CA LYS A 205 5.89 -3.06 23.39
C LYS A 205 6.92 -4.19 23.24
N ASP A 206 8.08 -4.01 23.88
CA ASP A 206 9.10 -5.06 24.02
C ASP A 206 9.40 -5.30 25.52
N PRO A 207 9.12 -6.49 26.07
CA PRO A 207 8.47 -7.63 25.42
C PRO A 207 6.99 -7.35 25.05
N PRO A 208 6.46 -7.96 23.97
CA PRO A 208 5.05 -7.83 23.60
C PRO A 208 4.09 -8.23 24.72
N VAL A 209 2.87 -7.65 24.72
CA VAL A 209 1.93 -7.73 25.84
C VAL A 209 1.55 -9.18 26.20
N PHE A 210 1.40 -10.10 25.23
CA PHE A 210 1.11 -11.51 25.53
C PHE A 210 2.18 -12.24 26.35
N LYS A 211 3.46 -11.83 26.26
CA LYS A 211 4.51 -12.45 27.08
C LYS A 211 4.31 -12.09 28.56
N ARG A 212 3.76 -10.90 28.81
CA ARG A 212 3.41 -10.41 30.16
C ARG A 212 2.03 -10.89 30.61
N LEU A 213 1.09 -11.01 29.68
CA LEU A 213 -0.32 -11.40 29.91
C LEU A 213 -0.72 -12.60 29.02
N PRO A 214 -0.42 -13.85 29.43
CA PRO A 214 -0.72 -15.06 28.65
C PRO A 214 -2.21 -15.22 28.30
N VAL A 215 -3.09 -14.63 29.11
CA VAL A 215 -4.55 -14.65 28.91
C VAL A 215 -4.99 -14.02 27.58
N LEU A 216 -4.14 -13.17 26.97
CA LEU A 216 -4.39 -12.53 25.67
C LEU A 216 -3.89 -13.37 24.49
N SER A 217 -3.29 -14.55 24.72
CA SER A 217 -2.76 -15.43 23.67
C SER A 217 -3.75 -15.69 22.51
N PRO A 218 -5.07 -15.91 22.76
CA PRO A 218 -6.02 -16.10 21.66
C PRO A 218 -6.19 -14.88 20.74
N LEU A 219 -5.98 -13.67 21.25
CA LEU A 219 -6.07 -12.42 20.48
C LEU A 219 -4.78 -12.11 19.71
N MET A 220 -3.72 -12.89 19.93
CA MET A 220 -2.39 -12.62 19.41
C MET A 220 -1.84 -13.74 18.53
N ASN A 221 -2.48 -14.92 18.53
CA ASN A 221 -2.04 -16.07 17.74
C ASN A 221 -3.13 -16.56 16.79
N LEU A 222 -2.93 -16.39 15.48
CA LEU A 222 -3.86 -16.88 14.45
C LEU A 222 -4.07 -18.41 14.50
N ASN A 223 -3.05 -19.17 14.93
CA ASN A 223 -3.12 -20.63 15.04
C ASN A 223 -4.02 -21.08 16.19
N TYR A 224 -4.28 -20.21 17.17
CA TYR A 224 -5.18 -20.49 18.28
C TYR A 224 -6.57 -20.93 17.77
N TRP A 225 -7.03 -20.27 16.71
CA TRP A 225 -8.32 -20.48 16.07
C TRP A 225 -8.28 -21.64 15.07
N GLY A 226 -7.78 -22.80 15.47
CA GLY A 226 -7.69 -24.01 14.65
C GLY A 226 -9.02 -24.74 14.43
N GLU A 227 -8.95 -25.99 13.96
CA GLU A 227 -10.13 -26.83 13.64
C GLU A 227 -11.07 -27.09 14.82
N HIS A 228 -10.56 -26.98 16.06
CA HIS A 228 -11.37 -27.10 17.28
C HIS A 228 -12.35 -25.93 17.51
N TYR A 229 -12.24 -24.86 16.71
CA TYR A 229 -13.11 -23.67 16.75
C TYR A 229 -13.93 -23.55 15.46
N LYS A 230 -14.64 -24.62 15.10
CA LYS A 230 -15.57 -24.63 13.96
C LYS A 230 -16.54 -23.45 14.08
N PHE A 231 -16.90 -22.86 12.94
CA PHE A 231 -17.79 -21.68 12.83
C PHE A 231 -17.24 -20.33 13.33
N SER A 232 -16.02 -20.26 13.89
CA SER A 232 -15.41 -18.96 14.26
C SER A 232 -14.99 -18.14 13.03
N ARG A 233 -15.06 -16.79 13.14
CA ARG A 233 -14.83 -15.83 12.04
C ARG A 233 -13.87 -14.69 12.42
N VAL A 234 -12.60 -15.01 12.60
CA VAL A 234 -11.64 -14.09 13.23
C VAL A 234 -11.05 -13.12 12.22
N ILE A 235 -11.19 -11.82 12.50
CA ILE A 235 -10.52 -10.73 11.78
C ILE A 235 -9.56 -10.03 12.73
N PHE A 236 -8.28 -10.00 12.37
CA PHE A 236 -7.29 -9.14 13.02
C PHE A 236 -7.02 -7.89 12.18
N THR A 237 -6.97 -6.73 12.84
CA THR A 237 -6.55 -5.46 12.23
C THR A 237 -5.55 -4.74 13.14
N GLY A 238 -4.87 -3.74 12.59
CA GLY A 238 -3.77 -3.08 13.28
C GLY A 238 -3.30 -1.81 12.60
N ILE A 239 -2.86 -0.83 13.40
CA ILE A 239 -2.41 0.51 12.97
C ILE A 239 -1.36 0.38 11.86
N ALA A 240 -0.36 -0.46 12.11
CA ALA A 240 0.48 -1.00 11.07
C ALA A 240 0.97 -2.40 11.46
N HIS A 241 0.72 -3.35 10.55
CA HIS A 241 0.87 -4.77 10.85
C HIS A 241 2.25 -5.30 10.52
N ALA A 242 3.23 -4.46 10.19
CA ALA A 242 4.46 -5.00 9.65
C ALA A 242 5.23 -5.85 10.68
N LYS A 243 5.17 -5.50 11.98
CA LYS A 243 5.75 -6.33 13.06
C LYS A 243 5.01 -7.65 13.19
N TYR A 244 3.68 -7.59 13.28
CA TYR A 244 2.81 -8.79 13.36
C TYR A 244 3.00 -9.71 12.16
N GLU A 245 3.07 -9.16 10.95
CA GLU A 245 3.29 -9.91 9.72
C GLU A 245 4.67 -10.54 9.70
N GLY A 246 5.72 -9.78 10.07
CA GLY A 246 7.10 -10.27 10.11
C GLY A 246 7.33 -11.35 11.18
N GLU A 247 6.72 -11.20 12.36
CA GLU A 247 6.92 -12.10 13.51
C GLU A 247 5.98 -13.32 13.47
N LEU A 248 4.72 -13.18 13.05
CA LEU A 248 3.69 -14.22 13.20
C LEU A 248 3.21 -14.85 11.88
N ILE A 249 3.39 -14.17 10.74
CA ILE A 249 3.05 -14.67 9.40
C ILE A 249 4.35 -15.04 8.65
N LYS A 250 5.11 -16.02 9.18
CA LYS A 250 6.23 -16.63 8.44
C LYS A 250 5.72 -17.37 7.19
N LYS A 251 6.51 -17.35 6.10
CA LYS A 251 6.20 -17.89 4.75
C LYS A 251 5.44 -19.23 4.80
N GLY A 252 4.32 -19.36 4.08
CA GLY A 252 3.53 -20.59 3.97
C GLY A 252 2.01 -20.37 3.92
N TYR A 253 1.23 -21.39 4.36
CA TYR A 253 -0.25 -21.43 4.41
C TYR A 253 -0.90 -20.18 5.02
N LYS A 254 -0.18 -19.47 5.89
CA LYS A 254 -0.62 -18.26 6.58
C LYS A 254 -0.76 -17.02 5.69
N GLN A 255 -0.13 -16.97 4.51
CA GLN A 255 -0.36 -15.88 3.54
C GLN A 255 -1.78 -15.87 2.98
N LYS A 256 -2.46 -17.03 2.90
CA LYS A 256 -3.87 -17.11 2.46
C LYS A 256 -4.83 -16.42 3.44
N CYS A 257 -4.36 -16.11 4.65
CA CYS A 257 -5.14 -15.38 5.65
C CYS A 257 -4.95 -13.86 5.54
N MET A 258 -4.06 -13.36 4.69
CA MET A 258 -3.83 -11.92 4.56
C MET A 258 -4.77 -11.30 3.53
N ILE A 259 -5.47 -10.24 3.93
CA ILE A 259 -6.21 -9.37 3.02
C ILE A 259 -5.45 -8.06 2.93
N PHE A 260 -4.91 -7.76 1.75
CA PHE A 260 -4.23 -6.49 1.51
C PHE A 260 -5.25 -5.38 1.30
N VAL A 261 -5.26 -4.40 2.19
CA VAL A 261 -6.06 -3.18 2.13
C VAL A 261 -5.19 -2.08 1.55
N GLY A 262 -5.53 -1.65 0.35
CA GLY A 262 -4.88 -0.53 -0.34
C GLY A 262 -5.73 0.73 -0.30
N PRO A 263 -5.38 1.75 -1.10
CA PRO A 263 -6.26 2.88 -1.33
C PRO A 263 -7.65 2.46 -1.83
N ILE A 264 -8.66 3.27 -1.53
CA ILE A 264 -10.05 2.97 -1.91
C ILE A 264 -10.19 3.07 -3.44
N GLN A 265 -11.08 2.27 -4.02
CA GLN A 265 -11.39 2.29 -5.44
C GLN A 265 -11.80 3.70 -5.91
N SER A 266 -11.40 4.03 -7.12
CA SER A 266 -11.49 5.36 -7.72
C SER A 266 -12.91 5.92 -7.79
N ASP A 267 -13.87 5.08 -8.15
CA ASP A 267 -15.31 5.37 -8.26
C ASP A 267 -16.02 5.42 -6.90
N ILE A 268 -15.51 4.69 -5.91
CA ILE A 268 -15.97 4.76 -4.52
C ILE A 268 -15.46 6.06 -3.88
N PHE A 269 -14.17 6.34 -4.01
CA PHE A 269 -13.58 7.59 -3.53
C PHE A 269 -14.29 8.82 -4.12
N ASP A 270 -14.80 8.67 -5.33
CA ASP A 270 -15.61 9.67 -5.99
C ASP A 270 -16.89 10.04 -5.23
N GLU A 271 -17.57 9.09 -4.59
CA GLU A 271 -18.75 9.34 -3.74
C GLU A 271 -18.36 10.03 -2.43
N LEU A 272 -17.21 9.68 -1.85
CA LEU A 272 -16.71 10.32 -0.64
C LEU A 272 -16.49 11.82 -0.87
N LEU A 273 -15.93 12.19 -2.02
CA LEU A 273 -15.70 13.59 -2.39
C LEU A 273 -17.00 14.38 -2.60
N GLN A 274 -18.13 13.72 -2.89
CA GLN A 274 -19.44 14.40 -3.04
C GLN A 274 -19.90 15.05 -1.74
N LEU A 275 -19.48 14.52 -0.59
CA LEU A 275 -19.86 15.04 0.73
C LEU A 275 -19.16 16.37 1.06
N HIS A 276 -18.10 16.72 0.33
CA HIS A 276 -17.37 17.97 0.57
C HIS A 276 -17.81 19.06 -0.41
N SER A 277 -18.13 20.25 0.13
CA SER A 277 -18.62 21.40 -0.65
C SER A 277 -17.71 21.81 -1.82
N VAL A 278 -16.39 21.85 -1.59
CA VAL A 278 -15.37 22.18 -2.60
C VAL A 278 -14.91 20.97 -3.42
N LEU A 279 -14.57 19.84 -2.77
CA LEU A 279 -13.90 18.72 -3.45
C LEU A 279 -14.80 17.96 -4.43
N LYS A 280 -16.13 18.11 -4.34
CA LYS A 280 -17.09 17.51 -5.27
C LYS A 280 -17.00 18.03 -6.72
N LYS A 281 -16.38 19.20 -6.95
CA LYS A 281 -16.29 19.81 -8.29
C LYS A 281 -15.46 18.91 -9.23
N PRO A 282 -15.91 18.57 -10.45
CA PRO A 282 -15.27 17.54 -11.30
C PRO A 282 -13.77 17.72 -11.55
N ASN A 283 -13.32 18.95 -11.88
CA ASN A 283 -11.91 19.19 -12.16
C ASN A 283 -11.05 19.12 -10.89
N ILE A 284 -11.56 19.61 -9.76
CA ILE A 284 -10.92 19.51 -8.44
C ILE A 284 -10.81 18.04 -8.02
N LYS A 285 -11.88 17.26 -8.22
CA LYS A 285 -11.99 15.85 -7.88
C LYS A 285 -10.85 15.03 -8.50
N LYS A 286 -10.58 15.25 -9.79
CA LYS A 286 -9.49 14.60 -10.52
C LYS A 286 -8.12 14.87 -9.88
N GLU A 287 -7.86 16.14 -9.54
CA GLU A 287 -6.60 16.54 -8.90
C GLU A 287 -6.46 16.01 -7.47
N VAL A 288 -7.55 15.98 -6.69
CA VAL A 288 -7.56 15.37 -5.34
C VAL A 288 -7.20 13.88 -5.41
N LYS A 289 -7.75 13.15 -6.39
CA LYS A 289 -7.43 11.73 -6.58
C LYS A 289 -5.97 11.52 -6.95
N LYS A 290 -5.43 12.38 -7.82
CA LYS A 290 -4.02 12.35 -8.20
C LYS A 290 -3.13 12.54 -6.97
N VAL A 291 -3.35 13.59 -6.17
CA VAL A 291 -2.47 13.94 -5.04
C VAL A 291 -2.60 13.01 -3.83
N THR A 292 -3.79 12.46 -3.58
CA THR A 292 -4.04 11.58 -2.42
C THR A 292 -3.90 10.10 -2.76
N ASN A 293 -3.85 9.74 -4.04
CA ASN A 293 -3.96 8.37 -4.53
C ASN A 293 -5.17 7.61 -3.93
N CYS A 294 -6.28 8.30 -3.68
CA CYS A 294 -7.49 7.76 -3.04
C CYS A 294 -7.28 7.22 -1.61
N VAL A 295 -6.27 7.71 -0.89
CA VAL A 295 -5.99 7.35 0.51
C VAL A 295 -6.76 8.26 1.45
N THR A 296 -7.68 7.70 2.22
CA THR A 296 -8.63 8.46 3.07
C THR A 296 -7.93 9.36 4.08
N ARG A 297 -6.86 8.91 4.72
CA ARG A 297 -6.11 9.77 5.65
C ARG A 297 -5.43 10.95 4.95
N GLU A 298 -4.89 10.74 3.76
CA GLU A 298 -4.24 11.83 3.03
C GLU A 298 -5.28 12.84 2.51
N LEU A 299 -6.49 12.38 2.19
CA LEU A 299 -7.64 13.25 1.94
C LEU A 299 -8.01 14.10 3.16
N LEU A 300 -8.09 13.50 4.35
CA LEU A 300 -8.40 14.27 5.57
C LEU A 300 -7.32 15.31 5.87
N ARG A 301 -6.04 14.97 5.69
CA ARG A 301 -4.92 15.93 5.80
C ARG A 301 -5.01 17.06 4.79
N LEU A 302 -5.42 16.78 3.55
CA LEU A 302 -5.65 17.81 2.55
C LEU A 302 -6.79 18.74 2.97
N VAL A 303 -7.89 18.20 3.50
CA VAL A 303 -9.02 19.01 4.00
C VAL A 303 -8.59 19.87 5.19
N GLU A 304 -7.87 19.31 6.16
CA GLU A 304 -7.28 20.06 7.28
C GLU A 304 -6.38 21.20 6.78
N PHE A 305 -5.53 20.92 5.79
CA PHE A 305 -4.67 21.93 5.18
C PHE A 305 -5.48 23.05 4.52
N ILE A 306 -6.47 22.70 3.69
CA ILE A 306 -7.36 23.69 3.04
C ILE A 306 -8.06 24.56 4.10
N ASN A 307 -8.60 23.95 5.15
CA ASN A 307 -9.26 24.67 6.24
C ASN A 307 -8.30 25.59 6.99
N SER A 308 -7.05 25.17 7.19
CA SER A 308 -6.02 25.96 7.87
C SER A 308 -5.63 27.22 7.11
N LEU A 309 -5.74 27.22 5.77
CA LEU A 309 -5.44 28.37 4.94
C LEU A 309 -6.47 29.50 5.06
N LYS A 310 -7.69 29.21 5.55
CA LYS A 310 -8.80 30.17 5.67
C LYS A 310 -9.10 30.92 4.35
N ILE A 311 -8.87 30.26 3.21
CA ILE A 311 -9.11 30.83 1.86
C ILE A 311 -10.37 30.24 1.24
N THR A 312 -11.02 31.03 0.39
CA THR A 312 -12.09 30.53 -0.48
C THR A 312 -11.49 30.04 -1.80
N ILE A 313 -11.79 28.81 -2.18
CA ILE A 313 -11.33 28.24 -3.46
C ILE A 313 -12.33 28.64 -4.56
N ILE A 314 -11.95 29.67 -5.31
CA ILE A 314 -12.82 30.35 -6.30
C ILE A 314 -12.82 29.61 -7.65
N ASN A 315 -11.69 29.05 -8.08
CA ASN A 315 -11.54 28.35 -9.37
C ASN A 315 -10.50 27.20 -9.30
N GLU A 316 -10.35 26.49 -10.41
CA GLU A 316 -9.44 25.34 -10.54
C GLU A 316 -7.96 25.72 -10.44
N SER A 317 -7.54 26.82 -11.08
CA SER A 317 -6.14 27.25 -11.03
C SER A 317 -5.71 27.64 -9.61
N HIS A 318 -6.60 28.28 -8.85
CA HIS A 318 -6.37 28.55 -7.43
C HIS A 318 -6.25 27.24 -6.64
N PHE A 319 -7.10 26.24 -6.91
CA PHE A 319 -6.98 24.94 -6.26
C PHE A 319 -5.66 24.23 -6.57
N GLN A 320 -5.18 24.28 -7.82
CA GLN A 320 -3.89 23.71 -8.20
C GLN A 320 -2.72 24.36 -7.45
N GLN A 321 -2.77 25.68 -7.21
CA GLN A 321 -1.77 26.35 -6.38
C GLN A 321 -1.81 25.90 -4.91
N VAL A 322 -3.01 25.68 -4.36
CA VAL A 322 -3.19 25.11 -3.01
C VAL A 322 -2.61 23.70 -2.94
N LEU A 323 -2.87 22.87 -3.94
CA LEU A 323 -2.33 21.52 -4.02
C LEU A 323 -0.81 21.52 -4.09
N LYS A 324 -0.19 22.40 -4.89
CA LYS A 324 1.27 22.50 -4.96
C LYS A 324 1.88 22.87 -3.61
N LYS A 325 1.25 23.79 -2.86
CA LYS A 325 1.67 24.14 -1.50
C LYS A 325 1.52 22.97 -0.53
N PHE A 326 0.37 22.28 -0.59
CA PHE A 326 0.12 21.07 0.20
C PHE A 326 1.18 20.00 -0.08
N GLU A 327 1.42 19.66 -1.35
CA GLU A 327 2.42 18.67 -1.73
C GLU A 327 3.80 19.02 -1.20
N ASN A 328 4.25 20.27 -1.32
CA ASN A 328 5.55 20.70 -0.81
C ASN A 328 5.66 20.52 0.71
N ASP A 329 4.69 21.03 1.48
CA ASP A 329 4.65 20.85 2.94
C ASP A 329 4.63 19.37 3.35
N ARG A 330 3.85 18.55 2.63
CA ARG A 330 3.77 17.12 2.88
C ARG A 330 5.07 16.39 2.55
N VAL A 331 5.73 16.73 1.44
CA VAL A 331 7.02 16.17 1.05
C VAL A 331 8.07 16.45 2.12
N ASP A 332 8.15 17.68 2.61
CA ASP A 332 9.17 18.07 3.60
C ASP A 332 8.94 17.37 4.95
N LYS A 333 7.68 17.28 5.40
CA LYS A 333 7.31 16.52 6.61
C LYS A 333 7.64 15.03 6.50
N ILE A 334 7.38 14.42 5.35
CA ILE A 334 7.66 13.00 5.13
C ILE A 334 9.16 12.75 5.02
N LEU A 335 9.90 13.63 4.33
CA LEU A 335 11.35 13.52 4.22
C LEU A 335 12.01 13.58 5.59
N LEU A 336 11.59 14.53 6.44
CA LEU A 336 12.08 14.62 7.82
C LEU A 336 11.80 13.33 8.61
N LEU A 337 10.60 12.77 8.50
CA LEU A 337 10.23 11.50 9.14
C LEU A 337 11.12 10.34 8.66
N ALA A 338 11.36 10.23 7.34
CA ALA A 338 12.20 9.21 6.75
C ALA A 338 13.68 9.36 7.17
N GLN A 339 14.17 10.60 7.27
CA GLN A 339 15.52 10.90 7.75
C GLN A 339 15.69 10.53 9.22
N GLN A 340 14.73 10.92 10.07
CA GLN A 340 14.73 10.57 11.49
C GLN A 340 14.77 9.05 11.68
N TYR A 341 13.97 8.32 10.90
CA TYR A 341 14.01 6.86 10.90
C TYR A 341 15.39 6.32 10.48
N TYR A 342 15.93 6.80 9.36
CA TYR A 342 17.23 6.34 8.85
C TYR A 342 18.39 6.59 9.85
N ASN A 343 18.36 7.73 10.54
CA ASN A 343 19.42 8.14 11.45
C ASN A 343 19.55 7.20 12.66
N VAL A 344 18.46 6.55 13.09
CA VAL A 344 18.48 5.60 14.22
C VAL A 344 18.82 4.16 13.80
N LEU A 345 18.96 3.88 12.50
CA LEU A 345 19.29 2.54 12.00
C LEU A 345 20.76 2.19 12.22
N GLN A 346 21.02 0.90 12.50
CA GLN A 346 22.38 0.35 12.49
C GLN A 346 22.92 0.23 11.06
N THR A 347 24.24 0.11 10.89
CA THR A 347 24.91 0.08 9.57
C THR A 347 24.31 -0.96 8.61
N ASN A 348 24.09 -2.20 9.08
CA ASN A 348 23.51 -3.25 8.24
C ASN A 348 22.07 -2.96 7.84
N GLU A 349 21.30 -2.29 8.70
CA GLU A 349 19.91 -1.89 8.42
C GLU A 349 19.86 -0.72 7.45
N ARG A 350 20.83 0.21 7.51
CA ARG A 350 20.97 1.31 6.55
C ARG A 350 21.24 0.81 5.12
N ILE A 351 22.10 -0.20 4.98
CA ILE A 351 22.36 -0.84 3.67
C ILE A 351 21.07 -1.47 3.12
N ARG A 352 20.36 -2.26 3.94
CA ARG A 352 19.07 -2.86 3.53
C ARG A 352 18.02 -1.80 3.18
N TYR A 353 18.00 -0.68 3.91
CA TYR A 353 17.09 0.42 3.65
C TYR A 353 17.37 1.07 2.29
N TYR A 354 18.64 1.32 1.98
CA TYR A 354 19.08 1.80 0.67
C TYR A 354 18.67 0.82 -0.43
N GLU A 355 19.00 -0.47 -0.30
CA GLU A 355 18.64 -1.49 -1.28
C GLU A 355 17.12 -1.61 -1.49
N SER A 356 16.33 -1.45 -0.41
CA SER A 356 14.86 -1.46 -0.48
C SER A 356 14.32 -0.25 -1.25
N LEU A 357 14.90 0.95 -1.04
CA LEU A 357 14.55 2.14 -1.83
C LEU A 357 14.97 1.98 -3.29
N THR A 358 16.18 1.48 -3.57
CA THR A 358 16.61 1.19 -4.94
C THR A 358 15.65 0.22 -5.60
N SER A 359 15.26 -0.87 -4.93
CA SER A 359 14.33 -1.88 -5.48
C SER A 359 12.92 -1.33 -5.71
N MET A 360 12.49 -0.35 -4.92
CA MET A 360 11.19 0.30 -5.08
C MET A 360 11.14 1.17 -6.34
N PHE A 361 12.25 1.84 -6.68
CA PHE A 361 12.35 2.68 -7.88
C PHE A 361 12.91 1.92 -9.10
N LEU A 362 13.62 0.81 -8.92
CA LEU A 362 14.12 -0.06 -9.99
C LEU A 362 13.55 -1.47 -9.78
N PRO A 363 12.26 -1.71 -10.13
CA PRO A 363 11.54 -2.93 -9.78
C PRO A 363 12.06 -4.20 -10.48
N ASN A 364 13.02 -4.07 -11.40
CA ASN A 364 13.69 -5.18 -12.07
C ASN A 364 14.67 -5.94 -11.18
N ARG A 365 15.07 -5.34 -10.05
CA ARG A 365 16.02 -5.92 -9.08
C ARG A 365 15.37 -6.91 -8.11
N LEU A 366 16.21 -7.70 -7.44
CA LEU A 366 15.79 -8.61 -6.38
C LEU A 366 15.07 -7.83 -5.27
N THR A 367 13.89 -8.31 -4.87
CA THR A 367 13.07 -7.64 -3.87
C THR A 367 13.73 -7.70 -2.49
N VAL A 368 14.33 -6.58 -2.06
CA VAL A 368 14.67 -6.34 -0.65
C VAL A 368 13.45 -5.72 0.04
N GLN A 369 13.10 -6.24 1.22
CA GLN A 369 11.93 -5.79 1.97
C GLN A 369 12.33 -4.77 3.03
N PHE A 370 11.56 -3.67 3.09
CA PHE A 370 11.63 -2.72 4.18
C PHE A 370 11.37 -3.40 5.52
N ASP A 371 12.10 -2.96 6.56
CA ASP A 371 11.81 -3.35 7.93
C ASP A 371 10.40 -2.89 8.34
N TRP A 372 9.83 -3.61 9.30
CA TRP A 372 8.50 -3.35 9.76
C TRP A 372 8.31 -1.95 10.35
N LYS A 373 9.29 -1.42 11.09
CA LYS A 373 9.21 -0.07 11.67
C LYS A 373 9.03 0.99 10.61
N PHE A 374 9.67 0.79 9.44
CA PHE A 374 9.52 1.71 8.32
C PHE A 374 8.16 1.61 7.65
N LEU A 375 7.66 0.38 7.46
CA LEU A 375 6.34 0.14 6.91
C LEU A 375 5.24 0.77 7.78
N ASP A 376 5.46 0.83 9.09
CA ASP A 376 4.56 1.44 10.06
C ASP A 376 4.46 2.98 9.93
N LEU A 377 5.41 3.63 9.24
CA LEU A 377 5.28 5.05 8.88
C LEU A 377 4.11 5.30 7.90
N GLY A 378 3.62 4.25 7.23
CA GLY A 378 2.48 4.35 6.31
C GLY A 378 2.78 5.15 5.05
N LEU A 379 4.04 5.07 4.57
CA LEU A 379 4.50 5.74 3.34
C LEU A 379 4.47 4.82 2.12
N ILE A 380 4.45 3.51 2.35
CA ILE A 380 4.55 2.48 1.32
C ILE A 380 3.39 1.50 1.48
N TYR A 381 2.85 1.07 0.35
CA TYR A 381 1.91 -0.02 0.25
C TYR A 381 2.58 -1.27 -0.31
N ARG A 382 2.25 -2.43 0.27
CA ARG A 382 2.66 -3.74 -0.22
C ARG A 382 1.48 -4.43 -0.87
N TYR A 383 1.73 -5.04 -2.02
CA TYR A 383 0.75 -5.92 -2.67
C TYR A 383 1.44 -7.16 -3.21
N LYS A 384 0.66 -8.23 -3.41
CA LYS A 384 1.16 -9.50 -3.92
C LYS A 384 0.70 -9.68 -5.36
N LYS A 385 1.65 -9.89 -6.28
CA LYS A 385 1.39 -10.26 -7.68
C LYS A 385 2.25 -11.47 -8.03
N GLU A 386 1.65 -12.52 -8.61
CA GLU A 386 2.35 -13.75 -9.03
C GLU A 386 3.23 -14.39 -7.93
N GLY A 387 2.84 -14.29 -6.65
CA GLY A 387 3.62 -14.84 -5.54
C GLY A 387 4.69 -13.90 -4.96
N ILE A 388 4.99 -12.79 -5.65
CA ILE A 388 6.00 -11.80 -5.28
C ILE A 388 5.32 -10.63 -4.55
N ILE A 389 5.95 -10.13 -3.49
CA ILE A 389 5.50 -8.94 -2.77
C ILE A 389 6.19 -7.74 -3.39
N HIS A 390 5.42 -6.78 -3.88
CA HIS A 390 5.91 -5.52 -4.40
C HIS A 390 5.66 -4.40 -3.39
N CYS A 391 6.56 -3.43 -3.34
CA CYS A 391 6.44 -2.21 -2.55
C CYS A 391 6.25 -1.02 -3.48
N LEU A 392 5.24 -0.19 -3.24
CA LEU A 392 5.03 1.07 -3.98
C LEU A 392 4.80 2.22 -3.00
N PRO A 393 5.23 3.45 -3.32
CA PRO A 393 4.82 4.62 -2.57
C PRO A 393 3.30 4.71 -2.47
N LEU A 394 2.79 5.08 -1.30
CA LEU A 394 1.36 5.09 -1.02
C LEU A 394 0.62 6.23 -1.73
N TYR A 395 1.26 7.38 -1.92
CA TYR A 395 0.73 8.57 -2.61
C TYR A 395 1.89 9.45 -3.13
N PRO A 396 1.66 10.38 -4.09
CA PRO A 396 2.73 11.15 -4.73
C PRO A 396 3.68 11.90 -3.80
N SER A 397 3.18 12.53 -2.72
CA SER A 397 4.07 13.21 -1.77
C SER A 397 5.01 12.23 -1.04
N ALA A 398 4.57 10.98 -0.79
CA ALA A 398 5.46 9.96 -0.26
C ALA A 398 6.50 9.53 -1.30
N GLN A 399 6.10 9.34 -2.56
CA GLN A 399 7.03 9.04 -3.66
C GLN A 399 8.13 10.09 -3.77
N LYS A 400 7.75 11.37 -3.88
CA LYS A 400 8.67 12.50 -3.98
C LYS A 400 9.60 12.60 -2.77
N ALA A 401 9.07 12.43 -1.56
CA ALA A 401 9.88 12.47 -0.34
C ALA A 401 10.86 11.30 -0.24
N LEU A 402 10.43 10.09 -0.59
CA LEU A 402 11.30 8.90 -0.59
C LEU A 402 12.34 8.95 -1.70
N LEU A 403 12.03 9.56 -2.84
CA LEU A 403 13.00 9.82 -3.90
C LEU A 403 14.01 10.87 -3.46
N LYS A 404 13.57 11.98 -2.84
CA LYS A 404 14.48 12.96 -2.21
C LYS A 404 15.37 12.28 -1.17
N MET A 405 14.82 11.41 -0.31
CA MET A 405 15.62 10.61 0.62
C MET A 405 16.66 9.76 -0.10
N TYR A 406 16.27 9.10 -1.19
CA TYR A 406 17.17 8.29 -2.00
C TYR A 406 18.33 9.11 -2.59
N THR A 407 18.07 10.34 -3.06
CA THR A 407 19.11 11.24 -3.61
C THR A 407 20.14 11.71 -2.58
N LEU A 408 19.86 11.56 -1.27
CA LEU A 408 20.83 11.87 -0.22
C LEU A 408 21.87 10.76 -0.01
N PHE A 409 21.63 9.57 -0.56
CA PHE A 409 22.58 8.47 -0.48
C PHE A 409 23.62 8.55 -1.57
N ASP A 410 24.86 8.30 -1.18
CA ASP A 410 25.91 8.03 -2.13
C ASP A 410 25.81 6.58 -2.64
N LEU A 411 26.50 6.28 -3.74
CA LEU A 411 26.54 4.92 -4.26
C LEU A 411 27.25 3.98 -3.28
N PRO A 412 26.83 2.71 -3.19
CA PRO A 412 27.56 1.69 -2.45
C PRO A 412 29.01 1.56 -2.92
N GLU A 413 29.94 1.32 -1.99
CA GLU A 413 31.37 1.31 -2.28
C GLU A 413 31.76 0.22 -3.31
N ASN A 414 31.07 -0.92 -3.29
CA ASN A 414 31.24 -1.95 -4.32
C ASN A 414 30.85 -1.45 -5.72
N VAL A 415 29.78 -0.66 -5.84
CA VAL A 415 29.36 -0.06 -7.12
C VAL A 415 30.38 0.98 -7.57
N LYS A 416 30.84 1.86 -6.67
CA LYS A 416 31.90 2.84 -6.97
C LYS A 416 33.17 2.17 -7.48
N ASN A 417 33.63 1.13 -6.79
CA ASN A 417 34.80 0.37 -7.20
C ASN A 417 34.61 -0.26 -8.59
N GLN A 418 33.42 -0.78 -8.91
CA GLN A 418 33.14 -1.30 -10.25
C GLN A 418 33.09 -0.21 -11.33
N ILE A 419 32.62 1.01 -11.00
CA ILE A 419 32.69 2.16 -11.91
C ILE A 419 34.16 2.50 -12.21
N ASN A 420 35.01 2.57 -11.18
CA ASN A 420 36.42 2.94 -11.30
C ASN A 420 37.20 1.99 -12.22
N ILE A 421 36.89 0.68 -12.17
CA ILE A 421 37.53 -0.31 -13.04
C ILE A 421 36.76 -0.57 -14.35
N GLY A 422 35.60 0.07 -14.55
CA GLY A 422 34.77 -0.09 -15.75
C GLY A 422 34.15 -1.48 -15.93
N ASN A 423 33.87 -2.21 -14.84
CA ASN A 423 33.41 -3.61 -14.87
C ASN A 423 32.07 -3.83 -14.17
N LEU A 424 31.11 -2.92 -14.39
CA LEU A 424 29.77 -3.01 -13.83
C LEU A 424 29.00 -4.17 -14.45
N ASN A 425 28.22 -4.89 -13.64
CA ASN A 425 27.14 -5.72 -14.16
C ASN A 425 25.91 -4.85 -14.54
N GLY A 426 24.93 -5.44 -15.22
CA GLY A 426 23.74 -4.70 -15.69
C GLY A 426 22.99 -4.00 -14.57
N ASP A 427 22.73 -4.71 -13.47
CA ASP A 427 21.99 -4.17 -12.31
C ASP A 427 22.76 -3.05 -11.61
N GLN A 428 24.10 -3.14 -11.55
CA GLN A 428 24.95 -2.10 -10.96
C GLN A 428 25.01 -0.86 -11.85
N PHE A 429 25.08 -1.04 -13.18
CA PHE A 429 25.07 0.07 -14.11
C PHE A 429 23.74 0.83 -14.09
N GLU A 430 22.61 0.10 -14.12
CA GLU A 430 21.28 0.72 -14.04
C GLU A 430 21.09 1.50 -12.73
N GLU A 431 21.53 0.94 -11.59
CA GLU A 431 21.52 1.62 -10.30
C GLU A 431 22.37 2.90 -10.29
N ALA A 432 23.62 2.81 -10.76
CA ALA A 432 24.54 3.94 -10.81
C ALA A 432 24.00 5.06 -11.70
N LEU A 433 23.51 4.70 -12.88
CA LEU A 433 22.91 5.64 -13.83
C LEU A 433 21.65 6.28 -13.24
N PHE A 434 20.72 5.47 -12.72
CA PHE A 434 19.49 5.96 -12.10
C PHE A 434 19.78 6.96 -10.98
N ASN A 435 20.61 6.59 -10.01
CA ASN A 435 20.99 7.44 -8.89
C ASN A 435 21.52 8.79 -9.38
N ARG A 436 22.44 8.80 -10.34
CA ARG A 436 23.06 10.04 -10.82
C ARG A 436 22.14 10.89 -11.69
N LEU A 437 21.20 10.28 -12.41
CA LEU A 437 20.13 11.01 -13.08
C LEU A 437 19.25 11.69 -12.03
N VAL A 438 18.70 10.96 -11.05
CA VAL A 438 17.74 11.55 -10.09
C VAL A 438 18.37 12.56 -9.14
N CYS A 439 19.66 12.43 -8.80
CA CYS A 439 20.41 13.45 -8.06
C CYS A 439 20.57 14.77 -8.84
N ARG A 440 20.34 14.75 -10.15
CA ARG A 440 20.34 15.91 -11.05
C ARG A 440 18.94 16.31 -11.52
N CYS A 441 17.90 15.84 -10.83
CA CYS A 441 16.53 16.30 -11.04
C CYS A 441 16.44 17.83 -10.92
N ASN A 442 15.63 18.47 -11.78
CA ASN A 442 15.53 19.93 -11.94
C ASN A 442 16.81 20.62 -12.46
N THR A 443 17.74 19.87 -13.05
CA THR A 443 18.91 20.42 -13.73
C THR A 443 18.97 19.95 -15.18
N THR A 444 19.71 20.66 -16.01
CA THR A 444 19.96 20.27 -17.40
C THR A 444 21.17 19.34 -17.47
N ILE A 445 20.96 18.12 -17.96
CA ILE A 445 22.02 17.16 -18.23
C ILE A 445 22.29 17.17 -19.74
N GLN A 446 23.53 17.44 -20.13
CA GLN A 446 23.97 17.38 -21.53
C GLN A 446 24.90 16.18 -21.71
N LEU A 447 24.55 15.29 -22.62
CA LEU A 447 25.34 14.13 -22.98
C LEU A 447 25.78 14.27 -24.44
N ASN A 448 27.09 14.23 -24.67
CA ASN A 448 27.61 14.10 -26.01
C ASN A 448 27.31 12.70 -26.55
N ALA A 449 26.50 12.64 -27.58
CA ALA A 449 26.17 11.41 -28.28
C ALA A 449 26.84 11.40 -29.66
N THR A 450 27.13 10.20 -30.14
CA THR A 450 27.61 9.92 -31.48
C THR A 450 26.64 8.97 -32.18
N ASP A 451 26.90 8.61 -33.42
CA ASP A 451 26.28 7.43 -34.02
C ASP A 451 26.91 6.12 -33.48
N LEU A 452 26.40 4.98 -33.94
CA LEU A 452 26.87 3.66 -33.50
C LEU A 452 28.31 3.31 -33.96
N ASN A 453 28.98 4.20 -34.69
CA ASN A 453 30.38 4.07 -35.11
C ASN A 453 31.24 5.24 -34.61
N ASN A 454 30.81 5.89 -33.52
CA ASN A 454 31.51 7.00 -32.87
C ASN A 454 31.70 8.26 -33.71
N ASN A 455 30.91 8.44 -34.77
CA ASN A 455 30.96 9.60 -35.64
C ASN A 455 29.76 10.53 -35.37
N ASN A 456 29.69 11.67 -36.08
CA ASN A 456 28.52 12.55 -36.12
C ASN A 456 28.02 13.00 -34.72
N GLY A 457 28.86 13.78 -34.04
CA GLY A 457 28.56 14.29 -32.71
C GLY A 457 27.26 15.11 -32.65
N ASN A 458 26.44 14.82 -31.65
CA ASN A 458 25.20 15.52 -31.33
C ASN A 458 25.07 15.63 -29.81
N ILE A 459 24.27 16.58 -29.32
CA ILE A 459 24.04 16.75 -27.90
C ILE A 459 22.63 16.26 -27.56
N ILE A 460 22.54 15.34 -26.60
CA ILE A 460 21.28 14.93 -25.98
C ILE A 460 21.11 15.76 -24.71
N THR A 461 20.02 16.51 -24.65
CA THR A 461 19.65 17.28 -23.46
C THR A 461 18.54 16.55 -22.72
N LEU A 462 18.80 16.19 -21.47
CA LEU A 462 17.81 15.63 -20.56
C LEU A 462 17.48 16.68 -19.51
N GLN A 463 16.21 17.06 -19.43
CA GLN A 463 15.67 17.96 -18.42
C GLN A 463 14.35 17.40 -17.92
N PHE A 464 14.29 17.12 -16.62
CA PHE A 464 13.11 16.56 -15.97
C PHE A 464 13.01 17.09 -14.55
N ASN A 465 11.78 17.17 -14.04
CA ASN A 465 11.46 17.74 -12.74
C ASN A 465 10.94 16.72 -11.72
N ASP A 466 10.66 15.49 -12.18
CA ASP A 466 10.15 14.39 -11.36
C ASP A 466 10.53 13.04 -11.99
N TYR A 467 10.23 11.97 -11.26
CA TYR A 467 10.42 10.58 -11.69
C TYR A 467 9.16 9.76 -11.46
N GLY A 468 8.82 8.88 -12.41
CA GLY A 468 7.65 8.02 -12.34
C GLY A 468 7.87 6.61 -12.86
N LEU A 469 7.10 5.67 -12.32
CA LEU A 469 7.08 4.27 -12.75
C LEU A 469 5.84 4.01 -13.60
N ILE A 470 6.04 3.47 -14.80
CA ILE A 470 4.96 2.97 -15.64
C ILE A 470 4.51 1.62 -15.11
N LYS A 471 3.22 1.48 -14.82
CA LYS A 471 2.64 0.28 -14.21
C LYS A 471 2.17 -0.69 -15.29
N PRO A 472 2.07 -2.02 -15.05
CA PRO A 472 1.68 -2.99 -16.09
C PRO A 472 0.34 -2.71 -16.80
N SER A 473 -0.61 -2.04 -16.14
CA SER A 473 -1.91 -1.67 -16.71
C SER A 473 -1.92 -0.30 -17.40
N GLN A 474 -0.76 0.36 -17.47
CA GLN A 474 -0.54 1.70 -18.02
C GLN A 474 0.65 1.62 -18.98
N LEU A 475 0.64 2.34 -20.09
CA LEU A 475 1.80 2.35 -21.00
C LEU A 475 2.60 3.64 -20.92
N SER A 476 2.13 4.60 -20.13
CA SER A 476 2.78 5.85 -19.78
C SER A 476 2.28 6.37 -18.43
N LEU A 477 2.76 7.54 -18.01
CA LEU A 477 2.21 8.26 -16.86
C LEU A 477 0.94 9.08 -17.21
N GLY A 478 0.60 9.19 -18.50
CA GLY A 478 -0.51 9.97 -19.03
C GLY A 478 -0.18 11.46 -19.25
N PRO A 479 -1.17 12.26 -19.67
CA PRO A 479 -0.91 13.63 -20.12
C PRO A 479 -0.35 14.59 -19.06
N GLY A 480 0.58 15.44 -19.50
CA GLY A 480 1.24 16.47 -18.67
C GLY A 480 2.41 15.96 -17.82
N ASN A 481 2.98 14.80 -18.16
CA ASN A 481 4.16 14.23 -17.51
C ASN A 481 5.40 14.17 -18.43
N ASP A 482 5.44 15.00 -19.47
CA ASP A 482 6.51 15.01 -20.48
C ASP A 482 7.87 15.45 -19.90
N GLU A 483 7.84 16.18 -18.80
CA GLU A 483 9.02 16.52 -17.99
C GLU A 483 9.31 15.51 -16.86
N VAL A 484 8.70 14.32 -16.88
CA VAL A 484 8.91 13.27 -15.87
C VAL A 484 9.73 12.13 -16.48
N LEU A 485 10.88 11.83 -15.86
CA LEU A 485 11.67 10.67 -16.23
C LEU A 485 10.89 9.41 -15.86
N SER A 486 10.39 8.72 -16.87
CA SER A 486 9.55 7.53 -16.72
C SER A 486 10.41 6.28 -16.84
N HIS A 487 10.25 5.31 -15.94
CA HIS A 487 10.90 3.99 -16.05
C HIS A 487 9.87 2.90 -16.37
N GLY A 488 10.24 2.02 -17.30
CA GLY A 488 9.39 0.91 -17.74
C GLY A 488 9.33 -0.23 -16.71
N PHE A 489 8.19 -0.91 -16.59
CA PHE A 489 8.14 -2.14 -15.81
C PHE A 489 8.90 -3.29 -16.49
N LYS A 490 9.25 -4.36 -15.77
CA LYS A 490 10.03 -5.51 -16.27
C LYS A 490 9.58 -6.13 -17.60
N ARG A 491 8.29 -6.03 -17.92
CA ARG A 491 7.66 -6.58 -19.14
C ARG A 491 7.31 -5.48 -20.15
N TYR A 492 7.59 -4.22 -19.83
CA TYR A 492 7.54 -3.11 -20.78
C TYR A 492 8.71 -3.30 -21.74
N PRO A 493 8.46 -3.50 -23.04
CA PRO A 493 9.47 -4.02 -23.93
C PRO A 493 10.44 -2.91 -24.40
N GLN A 494 11.59 -3.27 -24.98
CA GLN A 494 12.61 -2.42 -25.60
C GLN A 494 13.25 -1.24 -24.83
N PHE A 495 12.56 -0.41 -24.04
CA PHE A 495 13.14 0.82 -23.44
C PHE A 495 13.09 0.79 -21.90
N ASP A 496 14.20 1.19 -21.28
CA ASP A 496 14.32 1.26 -19.83
C ASP A 496 13.78 2.59 -19.28
N TYR A 497 14.06 3.70 -19.99
CA TYR A 497 13.58 5.03 -19.61
C TYR A 497 12.94 5.78 -20.79
N MET A 498 11.98 6.64 -20.46
CA MET A 498 11.36 7.59 -21.39
C MET A 498 11.29 8.98 -20.76
N LEU A 499 11.59 10.00 -21.55
CA LEU A 499 11.45 11.41 -21.18
C LEU A 499 10.82 12.18 -22.34
N GLY A 500 9.51 12.39 -22.24
CA GLY A 500 8.73 12.97 -23.33
C GLY A 500 8.93 12.16 -24.64
N PRO A 501 9.39 12.76 -25.74
CA PRO A 501 9.64 12.04 -26.99
C PRO A 501 11.01 11.33 -27.05
N ILE A 502 11.79 11.31 -25.97
CA ILE A 502 13.10 10.64 -25.90
C ILE A 502 12.95 9.25 -25.29
N PHE A 503 13.38 8.22 -26.00
CA PHE A 503 13.35 6.82 -25.57
C PHE A 503 14.77 6.31 -25.35
N ILE A 504 15.04 5.70 -24.19
CA ILE A 504 16.40 5.37 -23.74
C ILE A 504 16.52 3.87 -23.46
N GLN A 505 17.48 3.23 -24.14
CA GLN A 505 17.97 1.88 -23.85
C GLN A 505 19.29 1.96 -23.09
N VAL A 506 19.44 1.14 -22.05
CA VAL A 506 20.67 1.08 -21.25
C VAL A 506 21.21 -0.34 -21.21
N SER A 507 22.52 -0.51 -21.45
CA SER A 507 23.14 -1.82 -21.32
C SER A 507 24.64 -1.77 -21.16
N ILE A 508 25.20 -2.75 -20.44
CA ILE A 508 26.65 -2.98 -20.37
C ILE A 508 27.20 -3.65 -21.64
N SER A 509 26.33 -4.22 -22.48
CA SER A 509 26.74 -4.84 -23.75
C SER A 509 27.00 -3.79 -24.81
N ASP A 510 27.70 -4.17 -25.88
CA ASP A 510 27.69 -3.36 -27.10
C ASP A 510 26.31 -3.38 -27.75
N PHE A 511 26.02 -2.38 -28.60
CA PHE A 511 24.70 -2.24 -29.21
C PHE A 511 24.33 -3.44 -30.09
N THR A 512 25.29 -4.01 -30.82
CA THR A 512 25.02 -5.11 -31.75
C THR A 512 24.56 -6.36 -31.00
N LEU A 513 25.26 -6.71 -29.92
CA LEU A 513 24.91 -7.82 -29.05
C LEU A 513 23.59 -7.55 -28.33
N HIS A 514 23.40 -6.34 -27.80
CA HIS A 514 22.17 -6.00 -27.11
C HIS A 514 20.95 -6.07 -28.04
N ASN A 515 21.02 -5.46 -29.23
CA ASN A 515 19.93 -5.42 -30.21
C ASN A 515 19.68 -6.77 -30.91
N SER A 516 20.57 -7.77 -30.74
CA SER A 516 20.38 -9.11 -31.32
C SER A 516 19.26 -9.92 -30.65
N LYS A 517 18.92 -9.60 -29.40
CA LYS A 517 17.86 -10.31 -28.66
C LYS A 517 16.50 -9.75 -29.05
N SER A 518 15.50 -10.62 -29.20
CA SER A 518 14.14 -10.20 -29.52
C SER A 518 13.62 -9.15 -28.54
N SER A 519 13.77 -9.38 -27.23
CA SER A 519 13.27 -8.50 -26.17
C SER A 519 13.80 -7.06 -26.20
N THR A 520 14.95 -6.81 -26.83
CA THR A 520 15.66 -5.53 -26.83
C THR A 520 15.93 -4.98 -28.22
N ASN A 521 15.44 -5.67 -29.27
CA ASN A 521 15.60 -5.22 -30.65
C ASN A 521 14.69 -4.02 -30.93
N ILE A 522 15.29 -2.88 -31.27
CA ILE A 522 14.59 -1.62 -31.53
C ILE A 522 13.51 -1.77 -32.61
N ARG A 523 13.70 -2.62 -33.64
CA ARG A 523 12.70 -2.79 -34.70
C ARG A 523 11.35 -3.24 -34.13
N GLN A 524 11.35 -4.03 -33.07
CA GLN A 524 10.12 -4.50 -32.44
C GLN A 524 9.31 -3.38 -31.80
N ALA A 525 9.93 -2.27 -31.40
CA ALA A 525 9.22 -1.11 -30.86
C ALA A 525 8.38 -0.35 -31.91
N PHE A 526 8.63 -0.59 -33.21
CA PHE A 526 7.89 -0.03 -34.33
C PHE A 526 6.84 -0.99 -34.91
N GLU A 527 6.87 -2.26 -34.50
CA GLU A 527 5.89 -3.25 -34.92
C GLU A 527 4.66 -3.24 -34.00
N PRO A 528 3.47 -3.57 -34.52
CA PRO A 528 2.27 -3.69 -33.70
C PRO A 528 2.50 -4.59 -32.49
N MET A 529 2.15 -4.10 -31.30
CA MET A 529 2.32 -4.88 -30.08
C MET A 529 1.44 -6.13 -30.08
N SER A 530 1.97 -7.24 -29.59
CA SER A 530 1.17 -8.41 -29.24
C SER A 530 0.50 -8.22 -27.88
N ALA A 531 -0.68 -8.82 -27.69
CA ALA A 531 -1.32 -8.85 -26.38
C ALA A 531 -0.37 -9.43 -25.31
N GLN A 532 -0.35 -8.82 -24.14
CA GLN A 532 0.43 -9.26 -22.98
C GLN A 532 -0.50 -9.52 -21.80
N ALA A 533 0.00 -10.20 -20.76
CA ALA A 533 -0.80 -10.64 -19.60
C ALA A 533 -1.62 -9.53 -18.92
N ASP A 534 -1.24 -8.26 -19.08
CA ASP A 534 -1.90 -7.10 -18.45
C ASP A 534 -2.44 -6.07 -19.47
N ILE A 535 -2.32 -6.31 -20.78
CA ILE A 535 -2.70 -5.37 -21.84
C ILE A 535 -3.45 -6.10 -22.95
N SER A 536 -4.73 -5.78 -23.11
CA SER A 536 -5.60 -6.41 -24.10
C SER A 536 -5.31 -5.95 -25.55
N SER A 537 -5.64 -6.79 -26.53
CA SER A 537 -5.58 -6.43 -27.94
C SER A 537 -6.42 -5.21 -28.29
N VAL A 538 -7.56 -5.04 -27.60
CA VAL A 538 -8.44 -3.86 -27.74
C VAL A 538 -7.74 -2.59 -27.27
N GLN A 539 -7.01 -2.65 -26.15
CA GLN A 539 -6.21 -1.51 -25.67
C GLN A 539 -5.05 -1.18 -26.60
N ILE A 540 -4.37 -2.19 -27.16
CA ILE A 540 -3.27 -1.98 -28.11
C ILE A 540 -3.80 -1.31 -29.39
N ASN A 541 -4.94 -1.78 -29.91
CA ASN A 541 -5.56 -1.26 -31.11
C ASN A 541 -4.58 -1.16 -32.31
N ARG A 542 -3.79 -2.23 -32.51
CA ARG A 542 -2.74 -2.36 -33.55
C ARG A 542 -1.60 -1.34 -33.48
N ARG A 543 -1.51 -0.55 -32.42
CA ARG A 543 -0.41 0.39 -32.22
C ARG A 543 0.87 -0.33 -31.83
N ASN A 544 2.00 0.26 -32.22
CA ASN A 544 3.30 -0.16 -31.69
C ASN A 544 3.59 0.50 -30.34
N GLN A 545 4.69 0.10 -29.70
CA GLN A 545 5.03 0.56 -28.36
C GLN A 545 5.22 2.08 -28.27
N ILE A 546 5.90 2.68 -29.26
CA ILE A 546 6.18 4.11 -29.30
C ILE A 546 4.88 4.89 -29.44
N GLU A 547 4.00 4.47 -30.35
CA GLU A 547 2.68 5.04 -30.56
C GLU A 547 1.84 4.97 -29.28
N MET A 548 1.85 3.85 -28.58
CA MET A 548 1.09 3.68 -27.34
C MET A 548 1.56 4.64 -26.25
N TYR A 549 2.87 4.74 -26.03
CA TYR A 549 3.42 5.69 -25.05
C TYR A 549 3.05 7.14 -25.41
N LEU A 550 3.28 7.55 -26.66
CA LEU A 550 3.02 8.93 -27.09
C LEU A 550 1.54 9.27 -27.14
N ASP A 551 0.66 8.34 -27.54
CA ASP A 551 -0.79 8.54 -27.54
C ASP A 551 -1.34 8.73 -26.13
N GLU A 552 -0.86 7.97 -25.15
CA GLU A 552 -1.26 8.16 -23.77
C GLU A 552 -0.72 9.48 -23.18
N MET A 553 0.49 9.88 -23.55
CA MET A 553 1.14 11.11 -23.08
C MET A 553 0.58 12.38 -23.70
N TYR A 554 0.31 12.38 -25.00
CA TYR A 554 -0.02 13.60 -25.74
C TYR A 554 -1.40 13.57 -26.38
N GLY A 555 -2.11 12.44 -26.31
CA GLY A 555 -3.37 12.19 -27.00
C GLY A 555 -3.18 11.46 -28.33
N SER A 556 -4.26 10.91 -28.89
CA SER A 556 -4.21 10.03 -30.06
C SER A 556 -3.66 10.68 -31.34
N GLY A 557 -3.32 9.82 -32.30
CA GLY A 557 -2.99 10.19 -33.67
C GLY A 557 -1.50 10.07 -33.99
N HIS A 558 -0.72 9.44 -33.11
CA HIS A 558 0.68 9.14 -33.40
C HIS A 558 0.81 7.97 -34.36
N SER A 559 1.82 8.04 -35.22
CA SER A 559 2.29 6.94 -36.03
C SER A 559 3.81 6.91 -35.98
N ALA A 560 4.38 5.75 -35.68
CA ALA A 560 5.82 5.52 -35.64
C ALA A 560 6.15 4.38 -36.61
N LYS A 561 7.09 4.61 -37.53
CA LYS A 561 7.57 3.58 -38.45
C LYS A 561 9.04 3.78 -38.79
N ILE A 562 9.66 2.72 -39.28
CA ILE A 562 10.95 2.78 -39.94
C ILE A 562 10.69 2.94 -41.44
N ASP A 563 11.22 4.00 -42.06
CA ASP A 563 11.05 4.21 -43.49
C ASP A 563 11.99 3.35 -44.36
N SER A 564 11.88 3.49 -45.68
CA SER A 564 12.71 2.77 -46.65
C SER A 564 14.21 3.07 -46.54
N GLN A 565 14.60 4.15 -45.86
CA GLN A 565 15.97 4.59 -45.63
C GLN A 565 16.46 4.19 -44.22
N ASN A 566 15.71 3.32 -43.52
CA ASN A 566 15.94 2.94 -42.13
C ASN A 566 15.85 4.09 -41.11
N LYS A 567 15.23 5.21 -41.48
CA LYS A 567 15.04 6.34 -40.57
C LYS A 567 13.78 6.19 -39.73
N PHE A 568 13.84 6.69 -38.51
CA PHE A 568 12.70 6.70 -37.59
C PHE A 568 11.78 7.86 -37.94
N VAL A 569 10.59 7.54 -38.43
CA VAL A 569 9.57 8.52 -38.79
C VAL A 569 8.44 8.43 -37.77
N VAL A 570 8.40 9.41 -36.87
CA VAL A 570 7.33 9.57 -35.89
C VAL A 570 6.55 10.84 -36.17
N THR A 571 5.24 10.68 -36.37
CA THR A 571 4.33 11.78 -36.70
C THR A 571 3.11 11.76 -35.79
N ARG A 572 2.49 12.91 -35.60
CA ARG A 572 1.17 13.07 -35.00
C ARG A 572 0.27 13.79 -35.99
N ASN A 573 -0.82 13.14 -36.40
CA ASN A 573 -1.73 13.67 -37.44
C ASN A 573 -0.98 14.12 -38.70
N GLY A 574 0.03 13.33 -39.12
CA GLY A 574 0.86 13.60 -40.29
C GLY A 574 1.98 14.65 -40.09
N LYS A 575 2.08 15.33 -38.94
CA LYS A 575 3.17 16.26 -38.63
C LYS A 575 4.25 15.58 -37.80
N HIS A 576 5.52 15.84 -38.08
CA HIS A 576 6.62 15.26 -37.31
C HIS A 576 6.53 15.60 -35.81
N VAL A 577 6.79 14.60 -34.95
CA VAL A 577 6.92 14.81 -33.52
C VAL A 577 8.27 15.46 -33.23
N PRO A 578 8.30 16.72 -32.76
CA PRO A 578 9.56 17.42 -32.51
C PRO A 578 10.34 16.74 -31.39
N GLY A 579 11.65 16.63 -31.55
CA GLY A 579 12.54 16.10 -30.52
C GLY A 579 12.49 14.59 -30.32
N PHE A 580 11.77 13.82 -31.14
CA PHE A 580 11.80 12.35 -31.09
C PHE A 580 13.22 11.82 -31.28
N ARG A 581 13.70 11.00 -30.33
CA ARG A 581 15.02 10.38 -30.37
C ARG A 581 15.01 9.01 -29.69
N ILE A 582 15.80 8.09 -30.23
CA ILE A 582 16.18 6.86 -29.53
C ILE A 582 17.64 6.98 -29.13
N VAL A 583 17.91 6.77 -27.84
CA VAL A 583 19.23 6.89 -27.24
C VAL A 583 19.66 5.53 -26.68
N TYR A 584 20.85 5.08 -27.05
CA TYR A 584 21.50 3.93 -26.45
C TYR A 584 22.64 4.38 -25.54
N ILE A 585 22.56 4.07 -24.24
CA ILE A 585 23.60 4.39 -23.27
C ILE A 585 24.36 3.12 -22.92
N ARG A 586 25.65 3.09 -23.26
CA ARG A 586 26.53 1.96 -22.99
C ARG A 586 27.17 2.08 -21.60
N GLY A 587 27.10 0.99 -20.84
CA GLY A 587 27.59 0.87 -19.47
C GLY A 587 28.94 0.17 -19.29
N SER A 588 29.68 -0.04 -20.38
CA SER A 588 31.03 -0.61 -20.37
C SER A 588 32.00 0.22 -21.21
N PRO A 589 33.28 0.29 -20.82
CA PRO A 589 34.30 0.99 -21.59
C PRO A 589 34.42 0.50 -23.02
N GLY A 590 34.88 1.38 -23.89
CA GLY A 590 35.29 1.04 -25.25
C GLY A 590 34.55 1.83 -26.32
N ILE A 591 35.28 2.06 -27.42
CA ILE A 591 34.80 2.85 -28.54
C ILE A 591 33.79 2.02 -29.35
N PRO A 592 32.58 2.55 -29.64
CA PRO A 592 31.63 1.86 -30.50
C PRO A 592 32.19 1.79 -31.93
N ASN A 593 32.17 0.60 -32.53
CA ASN A 593 32.63 0.35 -33.89
C ASN A 593 31.64 -0.57 -34.61
N HIS A 594 30.42 -0.08 -34.81
CA HIS A 594 29.32 -0.84 -35.40
C HIS A 594 28.92 -0.29 -36.77
N LEU A 595 29.89 -0.20 -37.70
CA LEU A 595 29.71 0.39 -39.03
C LEU A 595 28.48 -0.18 -39.78
N ARG A 596 28.24 -1.50 -39.70
CA ARG A 596 27.03 -2.11 -40.30
C ARG A 596 25.73 -1.65 -39.63
N LYS A 597 25.74 -1.46 -38.30
CA LYS A 597 24.54 -1.03 -37.56
C LYS A 597 24.19 0.43 -37.79
N VAL A 598 25.16 1.29 -38.13
CA VAL A 598 24.87 2.67 -38.55
C VAL A 598 23.97 2.69 -39.79
N HIS A 599 24.14 1.75 -40.73
CA HIS A 599 23.24 1.65 -41.89
C HIS A 599 21.86 1.07 -41.55
N GLU A 600 21.78 0.19 -40.54
CA GLU A 600 20.52 -0.39 -40.09
C GLU A 600 19.70 0.55 -39.19
N PHE A 601 20.38 1.41 -38.43
CA PHE A 601 19.82 2.31 -37.43
C PHE A 601 20.57 3.65 -37.40
N PRO A 602 20.49 4.45 -38.48
CA PRO A 602 21.24 5.71 -38.61
C PRO A 602 20.84 6.77 -37.57
N ASP A 603 19.62 6.69 -37.04
CA ASP A 603 19.05 7.70 -36.15
C ASP A 603 19.24 7.37 -34.65
N VAL A 604 19.91 6.26 -34.30
CA VAL A 604 20.20 5.92 -32.91
C VAL A 604 21.37 6.76 -32.41
N ALA A 605 21.11 7.56 -31.38
CA ALA A 605 22.14 8.31 -30.66
C ALA A 605 22.82 7.40 -29.63
N HIS A 606 24.13 7.23 -29.73
CA HIS A 606 24.95 6.43 -28.84
C HIS A 606 25.68 7.31 -27.83
N VAL A 607 25.53 7.02 -26.52
CA VAL A 607 26.30 7.66 -25.45
C VAL A 607 27.27 6.63 -24.87
N THR A 608 28.56 6.95 -24.88
CA THR A 608 29.62 6.02 -24.42
C THR A 608 29.73 6.01 -22.90
N PHE A 609 30.35 4.97 -22.35
CA PHE A 609 30.62 4.87 -20.92
C PHE A 609 31.53 5.99 -20.42
N GLU A 610 32.49 6.43 -21.24
CA GLU A 610 33.39 7.55 -20.93
C GLU A 610 32.62 8.87 -20.82
N GLU A 611 31.62 9.09 -21.68
CA GLU A 611 30.75 10.26 -21.56
C GLU A 611 29.88 10.20 -20.31
N VAL A 612 29.27 9.05 -20.02
CA VAL A 612 28.52 8.85 -18.77
C VAL A 612 29.42 9.09 -17.57
N THR A 613 30.66 8.60 -17.61
CA THR A 613 31.62 8.78 -16.53
C THR A 613 31.97 10.25 -16.34
N ARG A 614 32.28 10.96 -17.43
CA ARG A 614 32.64 12.38 -17.41
C ARG A 614 31.49 13.27 -16.93
N GLN A 615 30.26 12.98 -17.34
CA GLN A 615 29.11 13.82 -17.04
C GLN A 615 28.45 13.46 -15.73
N LEU A 616 28.27 12.16 -15.44
CA LEU A 616 27.46 11.66 -14.34
C LEU A 616 28.29 11.02 -13.22
N PHE A 617 29.45 10.41 -13.52
CA PHE A 617 30.28 9.73 -12.52
C PHE A 617 31.55 10.47 -12.08
N ARG A 618 31.77 11.70 -12.54
CA ARG A 618 33.00 12.48 -12.27
C ARG A 618 33.38 12.65 -10.80
N ASN A 619 32.39 12.65 -9.90
CA ASN A 619 32.62 12.80 -8.46
C ASN A 619 32.63 11.45 -7.72
N ILE A 620 32.65 10.33 -8.46
CA ILE A 620 32.77 8.97 -7.93
C ILE A 620 34.16 8.41 -8.23
N VAL A 621 34.65 8.68 -9.46
CA VAL A 621 35.92 8.20 -10.02
C VAL A 621 37.07 9.11 -9.65
#